data_AF-A0A117LL01-F1
#
_entry.id   AF-A0A117LL01-F1
#
_cell.length_a   1.000
_cell.length_b   1.000
_cell.length_c   1.000
_cell.angle_alpha   90.00
_cell.angle_beta   90.00
_cell.angle_gamma   90.00
#
_symmetry.space_group_name_H-M   'P 1'
#
loop_
_entity.id
_entity.type
_entity.pdbx_description
1 polymer ?
#
loop_
_entity_poly.entity_id
_entity_poly.type
_entity_poly.pdbx_seq_one_letter_code
_entity_poly.pdbx_strand_id
1 'polypeptide(L)'
;MIFQTREEQGQRFRLWQFSFAKIFGRACPGIFVLLIFIFLLPSLPSLPNVKAIFEEGHIIPYGLSLFPGGTEVIYPRLKEGVGNEKGESVGWGYYDREKGKVVSDLHTFSQLFSSIPRRARASFIYGVPWIDTFMFLPMINIPELLETYGVIELIWFATDATGHALGEKIYLDSIRKFDSYFGKLIKRLNLAEINLILYCDHGMSFDNEININQVSEIKRVVGEGLEVFLFPNIYLKNVTLKEYYAHKIVQETEIDFAFYKEENNANRVIGYSMQGKVIFEENEEGKIRYLFEGEDVFNYYGDGYQGEWLTDSEWLSLTKESRFPAALVNIFRLLANKNAGDIVVVVNPPKIIDTKLGYSANHHGVTETDLLVPILLRGKDLKHLYDREEMWLHTLFTSIPALNFDNIEPEREKNSFSCWGSVNEDYYSGFELSLSPAYRWNIALSYDADSYKGWFEYDVYSSYVIRLWAGVGLEHQLDNFDPFLNTRLQMDFGKIQFNYGRQVNFSNWKDWQENRKEITYQINDRLSFNWHIPNRFGFTLYW
;
A
#
# COMPACT_ATOMS: atom_id res chain seq x y z
N MET A 1 37.57 1.71 43.26
CA MET A 1 38.46 1.26 44.36
C MET A 1 39.28 2.47 44.82
N ILE A 2 39.56 2.55 46.13
CA ILE A 2 40.05 3.69 46.94
C ILE A 2 38.93 4.52 47.57
N PHE A 3 38.75 4.28 48.87
CA PHE A 3 37.97 5.07 49.83
C PHE A 3 38.92 6.00 50.58
N GLN A 4 38.46 7.23 50.89
CA GLN A 4 39.03 8.04 51.94
C GLN A 4 37.91 8.81 52.65
N THR A 5 37.83 8.63 53.97
CA THR A 5 36.84 9.20 54.88
C THR A 5 37.29 10.57 55.39
N ARG A 6 36.35 11.51 55.50
CA ARG A 6 36.33 12.56 56.53
C ARG A 6 34.92 13.17 56.63
N GLU A 7 34.35 13.07 57.84
CA GLU A 7 33.22 13.87 58.34
C GLU A 7 33.59 15.38 58.20
N GLU A 8 32.70 16.35 57.97
CA GLU A 8 31.56 16.73 58.79
C GLU A 8 30.84 17.95 58.11
N GLN A 9 29.54 18.11 58.40
CA GLN A 9 28.70 19.32 58.31
C GLN A 9 28.21 19.87 56.95
N GLY A 10 26.87 19.94 56.86
CA GLY A 10 26.17 20.91 56.01
C GLY A 10 25.06 20.32 55.13
N GLN A 11 23.88 20.10 55.72
CA GLN A 11 22.65 19.79 54.97
C GLN A 11 22.35 20.85 53.91
N ARG A 12 22.45 20.47 52.63
CA ARG A 12 21.67 21.02 51.53
C ARG A 12 21.27 19.87 50.61
N PHE A 13 19.98 19.57 50.57
CA PHE A 13 19.37 18.71 49.56
C PHE A 13 19.67 19.28 48.16
N ARG A 14 20.55 18.61 47.41
CA ARG A 14 20.62 18.74 45.95
C ARG A 14 19.92 17.52 45.36
N LEU A 15 18.84 17.75 44.62
CA LEU A 15 18.28 16.75 43.73
C LEU A 15 19.37 16.32 42.74
N TRP A 16 19.70 15.03 42.75
CA TRP A 16 20.52 14.42 41.72
C TRP A 16 19.66 14.23 40.47
N GLN A 17 19.81 15.12 39.49
CA GLN A 17 19.45 14.81 38.11
C GLN A 17 20.44 13.78 37.60
N PHE A 18 20.01 12.53 37.48
CA PHE A 18 20.74 11.53 36.72
C PHE A 18 20.56 11.85 35.23
N SER A 19 21.59 12.42 34.62
CA SER A 19 21.73 12.48 33.17
C SER A 19 22.02 11.08 32.63
N PHE A 20 20.98 10.34 32.24
CA PHE A 20 21.08 9.22 31.31
C PHE A 20 21.34 9.81 29.91
N ALA A 21 22.55 10.29 29.68
CA ALA A 21 23.02 10.69 28.36
C ALA A 21 24.07 9.69 27.89
N LYS A 22 23.81 9.10 26.70
CA LYS A 22 24.69 8.21 25.92
C LYS A 22 24.91 6.81 26.45
N ILE A 23 23.92 5.92 26.23
CA ILE A 23 24.19 4.51 25.89
C ILE A 23 23.19 4.08 24.80
N PHE A 24 23.67 4.09 23.55
CA PHE A 24 23.08 3.57 22.30
C PHE A 24 21.77 4.20 21.79
N GLY A 25 21.88 5.39 21.17
CA GLY A 25 21.00 5.74 20.07
C GLY A 25 21.50 5.07 18.80
N ARG A 26 20.78 4.05 18.28
CA ARG A 26 20.84 3.78 16.85
C ARG A 26 20.04 4.90 16.20
N ALA A 27 20.73 5.93 15.72
CA ALA A 27 20.16 6.74 14.65
C ALA A 27 20.05 5.78 13.45
N CYS A 28 18.86 5.20 13.24
CA CYS A 28 18.59 4.54 11.97
C CYS A 28 18.56 5.63 10.90
N PRO A 29 19.48 5.63 9.93
CA PRO A 29 19.38 6.56 8.81
C PRO A 29 18.13 6.22 7.98
N GLY A 30 17.27 7.22 7.75
CA GLY A 30 16.15 7.15 6.82
C GLY A 30 14.91 6.38 7.31
N ILE A 31 14.22 6.89 8.34
CA ILE A 31 12.88 6.38 8.68
C ILE A 31 11.87 6.95 7.67
N PHE A 32 11.09 6.09 7.01
CA PHE A 32 10.09 6.47 6.03
C PHE A 32 8.67 6.14 6.50
N VAL A 33 7.78 7.11 6.33
CA VAL A 33 6.34 6.89 6.36
C VAL A 33 5.83 7.11 4.95
N LEU A 34 5.42 6.02 4.32
CA LEU A 34 4.78 5.98 3.02
C LEU A 34 3.27 5.96 3.26
N LEU A 35 2.61 7.04 2.87
CA LEU A 35 1.16 7.11 2.86
C LEU A 35 0.70 6.95 1.43
N ILE A 36 0.16 5.78 1.16
CA ILE A 36 -0.37 5.40 -0.13
C ILE A 36 -1.84 5.75 -0.09
N PHE A 37 -2.19 6.81 -0.80
CA PHE A 37 -3.57 7.17 -1.01
C PHE A 37 -4.06 6.46 -2.27
N ILE A 38 -5.36 6.19 -2.34
CA ILE A 38 -5.98 5.97 -3.64
C ILE A 38 -6.78 7.23 -3.95
N PHE A 39 -6.21 8.01 -4.85
CA PHE A 39 -6.72 9.22 -5.49
C PHE A 39 -7.00 10.48 -4.65
N LEU A 40 -6.39 11.60 -5.07
CA LEU A 40 -6.58 12.92 -4.52
C LEU A 40 -6.57 13.93 -5.67
N LEU A 41 -7.74 14.52 -5.97
CA LEU A 41 -7.90 15.94 -6.30
C LEU A 41 -9.40 16.29 -6.28
N PRO A 42 -9.81 17.24 -5.43
CA PRO A 42 -9.90 18.60 -5.95
C PRO A 42 -9.26 19.63 -5.01
N SER A 43 -8.33 20.39 -5.57
CA SER A 43 -7.66 21.57 -5.01
C SER A 43 -7.17 21.43 -3.54
N LEU A 44 -5.84 21.45 -3.33
CA LEU A 44 -5.18 21.59 -2.01
C LEU A 44 -5.87 22.57 -1.01
N PRO A 45 -6.53 23.66 -1.42
CA PRO A 45 -7.40 24.47 -0.55
C PRO A 45 -8.41 23.70 0.33
N SER A 46 -8.85 22.50 -0.07
CA SER A 46 -9.84 21.69 0.67
C SER A 46 -9.24 20.76 1.73
N LEU A 47 -7.90 20.64 1.80
CA LEU A 47 -7.16 19.73 2.68
C LEU A 47 -6.15 20.50 3.56
N PRO A 48 -6.63 21.19 4.61
CA PRO A 48 -5.79 22.11 5.38
C PRO A 48 -4.63 21.44 6.10
N ASN A 49 -4.79 20.19 6.57
CA ASN A 49 -3.70 19.51 7.27
C ASN A 49 -2.62 19.09 6.28
N VAL A 50 -2.99 18.42 5.18
CA VAL A 50 -2.06 18.05 4.11
C VAL A 50 -1.30 19.28 3.61
N LYS A 51 -2.00 20.38 3.30
CA LYS A 51 -1.38 21.62 2.85
C LYS A 51 -0.35 22.15 3.86
N ALA A 52 -0.73 22.29 5.13
CA ALA A 52 0.17 22.82 6.16
C ALA A 52 1.39 21.92 6.38
N ILE A 53 1.24 20.60 6.26
CA ILE A 53 2.32 19.65 6.49
C ILE A 53 3.31 19.68 5.34
N PHE A 54 2.86 19.79 4.10
CA PHE A 54 3.76 19.78 2.94
C PHE A 54 4.21 21.19 2.51
N GLU A 55 3.84 22.25 3.23
CA GLU A 55 4.29 23.63 2.97
C GLU A 55 5.83 23.78 3.05
N GLU A 56 6.48 23.05 3.96
CA GLU A 56 7.95 22.98 4.08
C GLU A 56 8.57 21.83 3.24
N GLY A 57 7.75 21.14 2.46
CA GLY A 57 8.13 20.04 1.60
C GLY A 57 8.17 20.45 0.13
N HIS A 58 7.83 19.50 -0.74
CA HIS A 58 7.67 19.70 -2.17
C HIS A 58 6.46 18.94 -2.70
N ILE A 59 5.90 19.42 -3.79
CA ILE A 59 4.85 18.73 -4.54
C ILE A 59 5.37 18.56 -5.96
N ILE A 60 5.45 17.32 -6.42
CA ILE A 60 5.59 16.99 -7.84
C ILE A 60 4.15 16.97 -8.39
N PRO A 61 3.71 18.03 -9.09
CA PRO A 61 2.33 18.12 -9.57
C PRO A 61 1.99 17.06 -10.63
N TYR A 62 2.97 16.64 -11.43
CA TYR A 62 2.77 15.78 -12.59
C TYR A 62 3.35 14.37 -12.37
N GLY A 63 2.84 13.64 -11.39
CA GLY A 63 3.13 12.22 -11.22
C GLY A 63 2.28 11.39 -12.18
N LEU A 64 2.86 10.77 -13.20
CA LEU A 64 2.11 9.98 -14.18
C LEU A 64 2.09 8.49 -13.83
N SER A 65 0.89 7.93 -13.65
CA SER A 65 0.68 6.50 -13.42
C SER A 65 0.71 5.67 -14.71
N LEU A 66 0.54 4.36 -14.55
CA LEU A 66 0.52 3.39 -15.63
C LEU A 66 -0.91 3.12 -16.13
N PHE A 67 -1.05 2.94 -17.44
CA PHE A 67 -2.30 2.50 -18.08
C PHE A 67 -2.37 0.96 -18.21
N PRO A 68 -3.51 0.29 -17.94
CA PRO A 68 -4.74 0.87 -17.39
C PRO A 68 -4.53 1.37 -15.96
N GLY A 69 -5.15 2.50 -15.63
CA GLY A 69 -5.10 3.06 -14.28
C GLY A 69 -5.75 2.07 -13.32
N GLY A 70 -4.97 1.39 -12.50
CA GLY A 70 -5.49 0.38 -11.59
C GLY A 70 -4.44 -0.04 -10.57
N THR A 71 -4.83 -0.17 -9.31
CA THR A 71 -3.94 -0.57 -8.21
C THR A 71 -3.18 -1.86 -8.55
N GLU A 72 -3.81 -2.81 -9.23
CA GLU A 72 -3.24 -4.09 -9.65
C GLU A 72 -2.14 -3.97 -10.70
N VAL A 73 -2.07 -2.84 -11.42
CA VAL A 73 -1.02 -2.56 -12.40
C VAL A 73 0.16 -1.86 -11.73
N ILE A 74 -0.08 -0.72 -11.10
CA ILE A 74 1.01 0.14 -10.61
C ILE A 74 1.62 -0.35 -9.30
N TYR A 75 0.82 -0.81 -8.33
CA TYR A 75 1.33 -1.08 -6.98
C TYR A 75 2.42 -2.16 -6.94
N PRO A 76 2.27 -3.32 -7.63
CA PRO A 76 3.32 -4.33 -7.68
C PRO A 76 4.63 -3.85 -8.32
N ARG A 77 4.58 -2.79 -9.14
CA ARG A 77 5.71 -2.28 -9.93
C ARG A 77 6.50 -1.18 -9.24
N LEU A 78 5.90 -0.47 -8.28
CA LEU A 78 6.52 0.66 -7.58
C LEU A 78 7.86 0.31 -6.92
N LYS A 79 7.95 -0.86 -6.29
CA LYS A 79 9.15 -1.29 -5.57
C LYS A 79 10.32 -1.60 -6.51
N GLU A 80 10.02 -2.13 -7.69
CA GLU A 80 11.03 -2.49 -8.69
C GLU A 80 11.35 -1.36 -9.66
N GLY A 81 10.50 -0.32 -9.74
CA GLY A 81 10.73 0.78 -10.67
C GLY A 81 10.45 0.42 -12.13
N VAL A 82 9.53 -0.53 -12.39
CA VAL A 82 9.32 -1.08 -13.74
C VAL A 82 8.04 -0.56 -14.40
N GLY A 83 8.07 -0.40 -15.73
CA GLY A 83 6.94 0.09 -16.51
C GLY A 83 5.96 -1.02 -16.92
N ASN A 84 5.06 -0.68 -17.84
CA ASN A 84 4.02 -1.58 -18.37
C ASN A 84 4.58 -2.75 -19.19
N GLU A 85 5.75 -2.59 -19.78
CA GLU A 85 6.43 -3.62 -20.58
C GLU A 85 6.90 -4.81 -19.74
N LYS A 86 6.96 -4.65 -18.42
CA LYS A 86 7.33 -5.67 -17.43
C LYS A 86 6.16 -5.94 -16.48
N GLY A 87 6.23 -7.06 -15.77
CA GLY A 87 5.19 -7.52 -14.83
C GLY A 87 4.10 -8.36 -15.50
N GLU A 88 3.39 -9.15 -14.69
CA GLU A 88 2.40 -10.12 -15.20
C GLU A 88 1.04 -9.49 -15.50
N SER A 89 0.59 -8.54 -14.67
CA SER A 89 -0.72 -7.90 -14.80
C SER A 89 -0.75 -6.83 -15.89
N VAL A 90 -1.70 -6.93 -16.83
CA VAL A 90 -2.03 -5.93 -17.86
C VAL A 90 -3.45 -5.37 -17.69
N GLY A 91 -4.01 -5.53 -16.49
CA GLY A 91 -5.39 -5.20 -16.08
C GLY A 91 -5.99 -6.31 -15.21
N TRP A 92 -7.31 -6.26 -14.98
CA TRP A 92 -8.05 -7.32 -14.28
C TRP A 92 -8.17 -8.58 -15.16
N GLY A 93 -7.18 -9.45 -15.03
CA GLY A 93 -7.06 -10.71 -15.76
C GLY A 93 -6.37 -10.57 -17.12
N TYR A 94 -5.91 -11.69 -17.66
CA TYR A 94 -5.31 -11.75 -19.00
C TYR A 94 -5.41 -13.17 -19.59
N TYR A 95 -5.17 -13.31 -20.90
CA TYR A 95 -5.08 -14.63 -21.53
C TYR A 95 -3.62 -15.06 -21.69
N ASP A 96 -3.22 -16.11 -20.97
CA ASP A 96 -1.89 -16.71 -21.09
C ASP A 96 -1.87 -17.59 -22.35
N ARG A 97 -1.34 -17.03 -23.45
CA ARG A 97 -1.24 -17.72 -24.75
C ARG A 97 -0.36 -18.96 -24.70
N GLU A 98 0.73 -18.93 -23.93
CA GLU A 98 1.64 -20.07 -23.80
C GLU A 98 0.94 -21.27 -23.16
N LYS A 99 0.06 -21.01 -22.19
CA LYS A 99 -0.70 -22.03 -21.48
C LYS A 99 -2.11 -22.25 -22.03
N GLY A 100 -2.56 -21.46 -23.02
CA GLY A 100 -3.89 -21.50 -23.61
C GLY A 100 -5.02 -21.32 -22.58
N LYS A 101 -4.85 -20.44 -21.59
CA LYS A 101 -5.83 -20.27 -20.51
C LYS A 101 -6.01 -18.83 -20.05
N VAL A 102 -7.22 -18.53 -19.58
CA VAL A 102 -7.52 -17.27 -18.90
C VAL A 102 -6.96 -17.29 -17.48
N VAL A 103 -6.19 -16.26 -17.15
CA VAL A 103 -5.82 -15.88 -15.79
C VAL A 103 -6.88 -14.91 -15.28
N SER A 104 -7.55 -15.29 -14.19
CA SER A 104 -8.72 -14.58 -13.68
C SER A 104 -8.36 -13.40 -12.79
N ASP A 105 -9.34 -12.51 -12.59
CA ASP A 105 -9.27 -11.36 -11.68
C ASP A 105 -8.85 -11.77 -10.25
N LEU A 106 -9.28 -12.94 -9.79
CA LEU A 106 -8.90 -13.48 -8.48
C LEU A 106 -7.40 -13.79 -8.38
N HIS A 107 -6.80 -14.25 -9.48
CA HIS A 107 -5.36 -14.48 -9.53
C HIS A 107 -4.62 -13.14 -9.49
N THR A 108 -5.03 -12.18 -10.31
CA THR A 108 -4.46 -10.82 -10.31
C THR A 108 -4.60 -10.15 -8.93
N PHE A 109 -5.77 -10.27 -8.29
CA PHE A 109 -6.00 -9.79 -6.93
C PHE A 109 -5.07 -10.46 -5.92
N SER A 110 -4.87 -11.78 -6.01
CA SER A 110 -3.93 -12.50 -5.14
C SER A 110 -2.49 -12.02 -5.34
N GLN A 111 -2.09 -11.67 -6.56
CA GLN A 111 -0.77 -11.12 -6.84
C GLN A 111 -0.62 -9.73 -6.20
N LEU A 112 -1.56 -8.82 -6.44
CA LEU A 112 -1.60 -7.50 -5.80
C LEU A 112 -1.51 -7.62 -4.27
N PHE A 113 -2.35 -8.46 -3.68
CA PHE A 113 -2.39 -8.66 -2.23
C PHE A 113 -1.08 -9.24 -1.69
N SER A 114 -0.36 -10.03 -2.49
CA SER A 114 0.95 -10.57 -2.12
C SER A 114 2.05 -9.50 -2.11
N SER A 115 2.00 -8.52 -3.01
CA SER A 115 2.93 -7.39 -3.11
C SER A 115 2.79 -6.38 -1.96
N ILE A 116 1.61 -6.35 -1.32
CA ILE A 116 1.33 -5.47 -0.19
C ILE A 116 1.97 -6.03 1.09
N PRO A 117 2.69 -5.20 1.88
CA PRO A 117 3.28 -5.62 3.15
C PRO A 117 2.25 -6.25 4.07
N ARG A 118 2.65 -7.31 4.76
CA ARG A 118 1.75 -8.11 5.61
C ARG A 118 0.88 -7.26 6.54
N ARG A 119 1.47 -6.26 7.20
CA ARG A 119 0.77 -5.40 8.16
C ARG A 119 -0.18 -4.39 7.51
N ALA A 120 0.10 -3.99 6.27
CA ALA A 120 -0.71 -3.07 5.50
C ALA A 120 -1.93 -3.73 4.85
N ARG A 121 -1.93 -5.06 4.68
CA ARG A 121 -3.03 -5.81 4.04
C ARG A 121 -4.41 -5.62 4.67
N ALA A 122 -4.48 -5.37 5.98
CA ALA A 122 -5.74 -5.10 6.67
C ALA A 122 -6.43 -3.82 6.16
N SER A 123 -5.69 -2.93 5.50
CA SER A 123 -6.22 -1.71 4.89
C SER A 123 -7.34 -1.97 3.88
N PHE A 124 -7.39 -3.13 3.22
CA PHE A 124 -8.53 -3.50 2.37
C PHE A 124 -9.83 -3.69 3.15
N ILE A 125 -9.75 -4.29 4.35
CA ILE A 125 -10.93 -4.49 5.21
C ILE A 125 -11.48 -3.12 5.61
N TYR A 126 -10.59 -2.21 5.98
CA TYR A 126 -10.96 -0.83 6.29
C TYR A 126 -11.30 0.01 5.06
N GLY A 127 -10.99 -0.47 3.85
CA GLY A 127 -11.40 0.15 2.59
C GLY A 127 -12.87 -0.10 2.23
N VAL A 128 -13.50 -1.09 2.85
CA VAL A 128 -14.94 -1.34 2.67
C VAL A 128 -15.72 -0.11 3.16
N PRO A 129 -16.67 0.42 2.36
CA PRO A 129 -17.50 1.54 2.79
C PRO A 129 -18.09 1.32 4.18
N TRP A 130 -18.12 2.38 5.00
CA TRP A 130 -18.54 2.40 6.41
C TRP A 130 -17.50 1.85 7.41
N ILE A 131 -16.70 0.86 7.02
CA ILE A 131 -15.59 0.36 7.85
C ILE A 131 -14.39 1.34 7.81
N ASP A 132 -14.31 2.20 6.79
CA ASP A 132 -13.35 3.30 6.64
C ASP A 132 -13.24 4.21 7.87
N THR A 133 -14.33 4.33 8.64
CA THR A 133 -14.33 5.10 9.89
C THR A 133 -13.32 4.55 10.90
N PHE A 134 -12.92 3.28 10.81
CA PHE A 134 -11.91 2.64 11.67
C PHE A 134 -10.46 2.79 11.18
N MET A 135 -10.22 3.42 10.03
CA MET A 135 -8.85 3.68 9.52
C MET A 135 -8.00 4.57 10.43
N PHE A 136 -8.58 5.26 11.41
CA PHE A 136 -7.80 5.96 12.43
C PHE A 136 -7.01 5.00 13.33
N LEU A 137 -7.44 3.75 13.47
CA LEU A 137 -6.78 2.75 14.32
C LEU A 137 -5.36 2.42 13.83
N PRO A 138 -5.11 2.04 12.57
CA PRO A 138 -3.74 1.84 12.12
C PRO A 138 -2.90 3.12 12.24
N MET A 139 -3.48 4.30 12.00
CA MET A 139 -2.78 5.58 12.15
C MET A 139 -2.36 5.86 13.61
N ILE A 140 -3.13 5.46 14.62
CA ILE A 140 -2.78 5.70 16.02
C ILE A 140 -1.52 4.94 16.44
N ASN A 141 -1.15 3.88 15.73
CA ASN A 141 -0.01 3.03 16.08
C ASN A 141 1.26 3.40 15.30
N ILE A 142 1.17 4.27 14.29
CA ILE A 142 2.33 4.62 13.43
C ILE A 142 3.53 5.13 14.24
N PRO A 143 3.40 6.03 15.24
CA PRO A 143 4.56 6.50 16.00
C PRO A 143 5.33 5.36 16.66
N GLU A 144 4.63 4.46 17.35
CA GLU A 144 5.23 3.30 18.03
C GLU A 144 5.77 2.25 17.03
N LEU A 145 5.12 2.11 15.87
CA LEU A 145 5.57 1.22 14.80
C LEU A 145 6.87 1.72 14.16
N LEU A 146 7.06 3.03 14.00
CA LEU A 146 8.30 3.59 13.43
C LEU A 146 9.54 3.35 14.30
N GLU A 147 9.36 3.14 15.61
CA GLU A 147 10.47 2.70 16.48
C GLU A 147 10.91 1.27 16.18
N THR A 148 10.03 0.46 15.59
CA THR A 148 10.25 -0.96 15.31
C THR A 148 10.59 -1.23 13.85
N TYR A 149 9.98 -0.48 12.94
CA TYR A 149 10.06 -0.65 11.49
C TYR A 149 10.67 0.58 10.84
N GLY A 150 11.65 0.38 9.95
CA GLY A 150 12.27 1.49 9.21
C GLY A 150 11.34 2.13 8.16
N VAL A 151 10.35 1.38 7.69
CA VAL A 151 9.38 1.82 6.66
C VAL A 151 7.97 1.38 7.06
N ILE A 152 7.02 2.31 7.02
CA ILE A 152 5.59 2.05 7.22
C ILE A 152 4.81 2.43 5.98
N GLU A 153 4.08 1.48 5.39
CA GLU A 153 3.18 1.68 4.25
C GLU A 153 1.72 1.68 4.74
N LEU A 154 1.09 2.85 4.84
CA LEU A 154 -0.35 2.94 5.12
C LEU A 154 -1.12 3.11 3.81
N ILE A 155 -2.09 2.23 3.54
CA ILE A 155 -2.93 2.31 2.33
C ILE A 155 -4.31 2.84 2.71
N TRP A 156 -4.75 3.96 2.13
CA TRP A 156 -6.11 4.48 2.30
C TRP A 156 -7.01 4.04 1.14
N PHE A 157 -7.55 2.82 1.22
CA PHE A 157 -8.31 2.20 0.14
C PHE A 157 -9.76 2.73 0.01
N ALA A 158 -10.27 3.40 1.06
CA ALA A 158 -11.68 3.76 1.15
C ALA A 158 -12.16 4.75 0.08
N THR A 159 -11.29 5.66 -0.35
CA THR A 159 -11.60 6.67 -1.37
C THR A 159 -11.95 6.02 -2.72
N ASP A 160 -11.17 5.03 -3.16
CA ASP A 160 -11.45 4.27 -4.38
C ASP A 160 -12.81 3.58 -4.34
N ALA A 161 -12.98 2.74 -3.31
CA ALA A 161 -14.18 1.93 -3.15
C ALA A 161 -15.44 2.79 -3.05
N THR A 162 -15.37 3.92 -2.32
CA THR A 162 -16.50 4.85 -2.19
C THR A 162 -16.72 5.68 -3.45
N GLY A 163 -15.67 6.04 -4.20
CA GLY A 163 -15.79 6.71 -5.49
C GLY A 163 -16.56 5.85 -6.48
N HIS A 164 -16.11 4.60 -6.68
CA HIS A 164 -16.79 3.64 -7.53
C HIS A 164 -18.23 3.36 -7.10
N ALA A 165 -18.47 3.06 -5.82
CA ALA A 165 -19.76 2.55 -5.36
C ALA A 165 -20.79 3.64 -5.03
N LEU A 166 -20.34 4.83 -4.60
CA LEU A 166 -21.21 5.85 -3.97
C LEU A 166 -21.05 7.26 -4.58
N GLY A 167 -20.12 7.45 -5.51
CA GLY A 167 -19.94 8.68 -6.26
C GLY A 167 -19.20 9.80 -5.52
N GLU A 168 -19.10 10.95 -6.19
CA GLU A 168 -18.18 12.05 -5.85
C GLU A 168 -18.36 12.58 -4.43
N LYS A 169 -19.61 12.77 -3.99
CA LYS A 169 -19.87 13.38 -2.67
C LYS A 169 -19.27 12.56 -1.52
N ILE A 170 -19.49 11.24 -1.52
CA ILE A 170 -18.99 10.36 -0.47
C ILE A 170 -17.47 10.17 -0.61
N TYR A 171 -16.97 10.14 -1.85
CA TYR A 171 -15.55 10.19 -2.15
C TYR A 171 -14.88 11.40 -1.48
N LEU A 172 -15.38 12.63 -1.70
CA LEU A 172 -14.83 13.85 -1.09
C LEU A 172 -14.89 13.83 0.44
N ASP A 173 -15.94 13.26 1.01
CA ASP A 173 -16.05 13.09 2.47
C ASP A 173 -14.98 12.13 3.01
N SER A 174 -14.65 11.06 2.26
CA SER A 174 -13.55 10.14 2.60
C SER A 174 -12.19 10.85 2.63
N ILE A 175 -11.90 11.73 1.65
CA ILE A 175 -10.66 12.53 1.65
C ILE A 175 -10.60 13.48 2.85
N ARG A 176 -11.70 14.14 3.18
CA ARG A 176 -11.76 15.04 4.35
C ARG A 176 -11.54 14.30 5.67
N LYS A 177 -12.07 13.06 5.79
CA LYS A 177 -11.79 12.19 6.95
C LYS A 177 -10.30 11.85 7.02
N PHE A 178 -9.69 11.49 5.89
CA PHE A 178 -8.25 11.26 5.82
C PHE A 178 -7.45 12.48 6.30
N ASP A 179 -7.70 13.67 5.74
CA ASP A 179 -6.97 14.90 6.10
C ASP A 179 -7.04 15.17 7.62
N SER A 180 -8.22 14.98 8.22
CA SER A 180 -8.43 15.13 9.67
C SER A 180 -7.63 14.12 10.49
N TYR A 181 -7.61 12.84 10.10
CA TYR A 181 -6.83 11.82 10.82
C TYR A 181 -5.34 11.96 10.59
N PHE A 182 -4.92 12.31 9.38
CA PHE A 182 -3.54 12.60 9.03
C PHE A 182 -3.00 13.77 9.86
N GLY A 183 -3.76 14.86 10.00
CA GLY A 183 -3.40 15.97 10.88
C GLY A 183 -3.23 15.57 12.35
N LYS A 184 -4.01 14.60 12.85
CA LYS A 184 -3.86 14.07 14.22
C LYS A 184 -2.62 13.19 14.36
N LEU A 185 -2.35 12.33 13.37
CA LEU A 185 -1.14 11.51 13.32
C LEU A 185 0.11 12.39 13.38
N ILE A 186 0.16 13.43 12.55
CA ILE A 186 1.36 14.23 12.34
C ILE A 186 1.76 15.00 13.60
N LYS A 187 0.79 15.42 14.42
CA LYS A 187 1.05 16.03 15.75
C LYS A 187 1.80 15.10 16.72
N ARG A 188 1.84 13.80 16.45
CA ARG A 188 2.54 12.79 17.26
C ARG A 188 3.88 12.37 16.66
N LEU A 189 4.22 12.85 15.47
CA LEU A 189 5.44 12.48 14.77
C LEU A 189 6.50 13.58 14.91
N ASN A 190 7.76 13.17 15.04
CA ASN A 190 8.90 14.09 14.92
C ASN A 190 9.27 14.27 13.44
N LEU A 191 8.70 15.29 12.80
CA LEU A 191 8.92 15.56 11.36
C LEU A 191 10.38 15.85 10.98
N ALA A 192 11.25 16.14 11.95
CA ALA A 192 12.68 16.32 11.69
C ALA A 192 13.43 14.99 11.47
N GLU A 193 12.86 13.88 11.92
CA GLU A 193 13.49 12.55 11.91
C GLU A 193 12.89 11.59 10.88
N ILE A 194 11.76 11.96 10.27
CA ILE A 194 11.05 11.11 9.30
C ILE A 194 11.01 11.74 7.91
N ASN A 195 10.96 10.87 6.91
CA ASN A 195 10.59 11.21 5.54
C ASN A 195 9.15 10.78 5.30
N LEU A 196 8.32 11.69 4.78
CA LEU A 196 6.93 11.51 4.44
C LEU A 196 6.75 11.59 2.94
N ILE A 197 6.07 10.59 2.39
CA ILE A 197 5.69 10.54 0.99
C ILE A 197 4.19 10.27 0.97
N LEU A 198 3.43 11.15 0.32
CA LEU A 198 2.01 10.98 0.08
C LEU A 198 1.77 11.00 -1.43
N TYR A 199 1.22 9.93 -1.97
CA TYR A 199 0.94 9.81 -3.41
C TYR A 199 -0.34 9.00 -3.64
N CYS A 200 -0.84 9.05 -4.88
CA CYS A 200 -1.95 8.21 -5.34
C CYS A 200 -1.45 7.22 -6.38
N ASP A 201 -2.06 6.05 -6.46
CA ASP A 201 -1.78 5.07 -7.51
C ASP A 201 -2.42 5.46 -8.86
N HIS A 202 -3.60 6.09 -8.87
CA HIS A 202 -4.24 6.62 -10.08
C HIS A 202 -5.27 7.72 -9.76
N GLY A 203 -5.87 8.22 -10.83
CA GLY A 203 -6.96 9.19 -10.90
C GLY A 203 -8.35 8.62 -10.58
N MET A 204 -9.38 9.45 -10.74
CA MET A 204 -10.80 9.04 -10.77
C MET A 204 -11.65 10.10 -11.47
N SER A 205 -12.53 9.65 -12.35
CA SER A 205 -13.46 10.50 -13.09
C SER A 205 -14.91 10.22 -12.69
N PHE A 206 -15.67 11.30 -12.42
CA PHE A 206 -17.06 11.25 -11.93
C PHE A 206 -18.11 11.71 -12.96
N ASP A 207 -17.70 12.42 -14.02
CA ASP A 207 -18.58 12.97 -15.06
C ASP A 207 -19.05 11.88 -16.04
N ASN A 208 -19.68 10.84 -15.52
CA ASN A 208 -19.89 9.58 -16.23
C ASN A 208 -21.27 9.47 -16.87
N GLU A 209 -21.48 10.25 -17.93
CA GLU A 209 -22.79 10.35 -18.60
C GLU A 209 -23.10 9.16 -19.51
N ILE A 210 -22.09 8.40 -19.93
CA ILE A 210 -22.23 7.34 -20.94
C ILE A 210 -21.70 6.01 -20.40
N ASN A 211 -22.60 5.05 -20.17
CA ASN A 211 -22.22 3.68 -19.82
C ASN A 211 -22.15 2.80 -21.07
N ILE A 212 -20.95 2.31 -21.36
CA ILE A 212 -20.64 1.44 -22.49
C ILE A 212 -20.60 0.00 -22.00
N ASN A 213 -21.51 -0.84 -22.52
CA ASN A 213 -21.41 -2.29 -22.35
C ASN A 213 -20.35 -2.86 -23.32
N GLN A 214 -19.10 -2.56 -23.02
CA GLN A 214 -17.91 -2.94 -23.75
C GLN A 214 -17.83 -4.45 -24.00
N VAL A 215 -18.30 -5.28 -23.07
CA VAL A 215 -18.35 -6.74 -23.27
C VAL A 215 -19.29 -7.12 -24.41
N SER A 216 -20.48 -6.53 -24.46
CA SER A 216 -21.47 -6.81 -25.51
C SER A 216 -21.05 -6.21 -26.85
N GLU A 217 -20.52 -4.97 -26.84
CA GLU A 217 -20.03 -4.30 -28.04
C GLU A 217 -18.86 -5.03 -28.70
N ILE A 218 -17.84 -5.44 -27.93
CA ILE A 218 -16.71 -6.20 -28.47
C ILE A 218 -17.16 -7.56 -29.02
N LYS A 219 -18.06 -8.26 -28.31
CA LYS A 219 -18.61 -9.52 -28.83
C LYS A 219 -19.41 -9.33 -30.11
N ARG A 220 -20.17 -8.25 -30.23
CA ARG A 220 -20.95 -7.92 -31.44
C ARG A 220 -20.03 -7.62 -32.63
N VAL A 221 -18.99 -6.83 -32.43
CA VAL A 221 -18.11 -6.36 -33.51
C VAL A 221 -17.13 -7.43 -33.96
N VAL A 222 -16.47 -8.11 -33.01
CA VAL A 222 -15.41 -9.10 -33.28
C VAL A 222 -16.02 -10.48 -33.58
N GLY A 223 -17.12 -10.83 -32.91
CA GLY A 223 -17.88 -12.05 -33.16
C GLY A 223 -17.04 -13.32 -32.99
N GLU A 224 -17.11 -14.21 -33.98
CA GLU A 224 -16.43 -15.50 -33.96
C GLU A 224 -14.90 -15.40 -33.95
N GLY A 225 -14.34 -14.25 -34.35
CA GLY A 225 -12.89 -13.99 -34.33
C GLY A 225 -12.32 -13.74 -32.92
N LEU A 226 -13.18 -13.52 -31.92
CA LEU A 226 -12.79 -13.26 -30.55
C LEU A 226 -12.36 -14.57 -29.87
N GLU A 227 -11.15 -14.57 -29.30
CA GLU A 227 -10.71 -15.64 -28.40
C GLU A 227 -11.16 -15.31 -26.98
N VAL A 228 -10.71 -14.18 -26.44
CA VAL A 228 -11.03 -13.69 -25.10
C VAL A 228 -11.05 -12.17 -25.10
N PHE A 229 -11.91 -11.57 -24.27
CA PHE A 229 -11.88 -10.14 -23.98
C PHE A 229 -11.80 -9.93 -22.46
N LEU A 230 -10.77 -9.21 -22.03
CA LEU A 230 -10.48 -8.85 -20.65
C LEU A 230 -9.99 -7.40 -20.67
N PHE A 231 -10.88 -6.46 -20.38
CA PHE A 231 -10.60 -5.03 -20.55
C PHE A 231 -9.25 -4.61 -19.91
N PRO A 232 -8.39 -3.85 -20.60
CA PRO A 232 -8.55 -3.26 -21.94
C PRO A 232 -8.12 -4.18 -23.10
N ASN A 233 -7.78 -5.44 -22.84
CA ASN A 233 -7.14 -6.36 -23.78
C ASN A 233 -8.15 -7.22 -24.56
N ILE A 234 -8.02 -7.22 -25.88
CA ILE A 234 -8.76 -8.11 -26.79
C ILE A 234 -7.78 -9.11 -27.39
N TYR A 235 -8.10 -10.39 -27.25
CA TYR A 235 -7.34 -11.51 -27.81
C TYR A 235 -8.14 -12.10 -28.98
N LEU A 236 -7.50 -12.17 -30.14
CA LEU A 236 -8.05 -12.70 -31.38
C LEU A 236 -7.59 -14.14 -31.60
N LYS A 237 -8.45 -14.91 -32.27
CA LYS A 237 -8.11 -16.24 -32.80
C LYS A 237 -7.13 -16.16 -33.97
N ASN A 238 -7.28 -15.12 -34.80
CA ASN A 238 -6.40 -14.84 -35.92
C ASN A 238 -5.83 -13.41 -35.79
N VAL A 239 -4.56 -13.34 -35.38
CA VAL A 239 -3.85 -12.08 -35.11
C VAL A 239 -3.68 -11.21 -36.37
N THR A 240 -3.72 -11.81 -37.56
CA THR A 240 -3.59 -11.06 -38.83
C THR A 240 -4.77 -10.11 -39.10
N LEU A 241 -5.89 -10.26 -38.35
CA LEU A 241 -7.08 -9.43 -38.48
C LEU A 241 -7.11 -8.24 -37.50
N LYS A 242 -6.04 -8.00 -36.74
CA LYS A 242 -5.98 -6.91 -35.74
C LYS A 242 -6.31 -5.53 -36.30
N GLU A 243 -5.79 -5.17 -37.48
CA GLU A 243 -6.08 -3.89 -38.12
C GLU A 243 -7.56 -3.75 -38.46
N TYR A 244 -8.12 -4.78 -39.11
CA TYR A 244 -9.52 -4.83 -39.48
C TYR A 244 -10.43 -4.63 -38.26
N TYR A 245 -10.17 -5.37 -37.17
CA TYR A 245 -10.98 -5.27 -35.96
C TYR A 245 -10.74 -3.98 -35.18
N ALA A 246 -9.51 -3.48 -35.07
CA ALA A 246 -9.24 -2.22 -34.37
C ALA A 246 -9.99 -1.05 -35.01
N HIS A 247 -9.96 -0.96 -36.34
CA HIS A 247 -10.71 0.06 -37.08
C HIS A 247 -12.22 -0.13 -36.92
N LYS A 248 -12.74 -1.35 -37.06
CA LYS A 248 -14.17 -1.65 -36.92
C LYS A 248 -14.71 -1.36 -35.52
N ILE A 249 -13.91 -1.62 -34.47
CA ILE A 249 -14.28 -1.36 -33.07
C ILE A 249 -14.59 0.13 -32.86
N VAL A 250 -13.67 1.02 -33.27
CA VAL A 250 -13.91 2.45 -33.06
C VAL A 250 -15.02 3.00 -33.97
N GLN A 251 -15.22 2.42 -35.15
CA GLN A 251 -16.28 2.85 -36.08
C GLN A 251 -17.68 2.44 -35.67
N GLU A 252 -17.83 1.28 -35.02
CA GLU A 252 -19.14 0.70 -34.72
C GLU A 252 -19.52 0.82 -33.24
N THR A 253 -18.65 1.32 -32.38
CA THR A 253 -18.87 1.38 -30.92
C THR A 253 -18.50 2.75 -30.35
N GLU A 254 -18.84 2.97 -29.09
CA GLU A 254 -18.46 4.18 -28.36
C GLU A 254 -17.03 4.15 -27.79
N ILE A 255 -16.22 3.13 -28.12
CA ILE A 255 -14.82 3.03 -27.69
C ILE A 255 -13.99 4.12 -28.38
N ASP A 256 -13.23 4.90 -27.60
CA ASP A 256 -12.51 6.06 -28.12
C ASP A 256 -11.31 5.66 -28.98
N PHE A 257 -10.56 4.65 -28.55
CA PHE A 257 -9.39 4.19 -29.27
C PHE A 257 -9.23 2.68 -29.28
N ALA A 258 -8.64 2.16 -30.36
CA ALA A 258 -8.17 0.79 -30.45
C ALA A 258 -6.74 0.77 -31.02
N PHE A 259 -5.81 0.21 -30.27
CA PHE A 259 -4.38 0.16 -30.57
C PHE A 259 -3.92 -1.27 -30.80
N TYR A 260 -2.99 -1.48 -31.74
CA TYR A 260 -2.34 -2.76 -31.96
C TYR A 260 -0.90 -2.57 -32.44
N LYS A 261 -0.10 -3.61 -32.27
CA LYS A 261 1.29 -3.67 -32.76
C LYS A 261 1.32 -4.18 -34.20
N GLU A 262 2.02 -3.49 -35.10
CA GLU A 262 2.08 -3.86 -36.53
C GLU A 262 2.74 -5.25 -36.71
N GLU A 263 2.20 -6.09 -37.62
CA GLU A 263 2.66 -7.49 -37.80
C GLU A 263 4.13 -7.60 -38.20
N ASN A 264 4.53 -6.76 -39.15
CA ASN A 264 5.86 -6.81 -39.76
C ASN A 264 6.83 -5.79 -39.16
N ASN A 265 6.43 -5.08 -38.10
CA ASN A 265 7.25 -4.08 -37.45
C ASN A 265 6.96 -4.02 -35.95
N ALA A 266 7.80 -4.70 -35.17
CA ALA A 266 7.67 -4.75 -33.73
C ALA A 266 7.96 -3.40 -33.03
N ASN A 267 8.47 -2.41 -33.76
CA ASN A 267 8.74 -1.08 -33.23
C ASN A 267 7.65 -0.08 -33.65
N ARG A 268 6.49 -0.56 -34.09
CA ARG A 268 5.40 0.29 -34.56
C ARG A 268 4.05 -0.13 -33.97
N VAL A 269 3.37 0.83 -33.38
CA VAL A 269 2.00 0.71 -32.88
C VAL A 269 1.09 1.61 -33.69
N ILE A 270 -0.06 1.09 -34.10
CA ILE A 270 -1.09 1.82 -34.82
C ILE A 270 -2.30 1.94 -33.90
N GLY A 271 -2.87 3.14 -33.82
CA GLY A 271 -4.11 3.41 -33.11
C GLY A 271 -5.15 3.99 -34.05
N TYR A 272 -6.40 3.56 -33.90
CA TYR A 272 -7.54 4.19 -34.55
C TYR A 272 -8.40 4.91 -33.52
N SER A 273 -9.04 5.98 -33.98
CA SER A 273 -10.12 6.72 -33.34
C SER A 273 -11.18 7.05 -34.39
N MET A 274 -12.30 7.64 -33.98
CA MET A 274 -13.32 8.11 -34.93
C MET A 274 -12.82 9.26 -35.83
N GLN A 275 -11.85 10.05 -35.36
CA GLN A 275 -11.39 11.28 -36.03
C GLN A 275 -10.06 11.10 -36.80
N GLY A 276 -9.30 10.06 -36.51
CA GLY A 276 -7.99 9.87 -37.10
C GLY A 276 -7.29 8.59 -36.71
N LYS A 277 -6.15 8.38 -37.35
CA LYS A 277 -5.22 7.28 -37.09
C LYS A 277 -3.94 7.84 -36.51
N VAL A 278 -3.45 7.23 -35.45
CA VAL A 278 -2.17 7.56 -34.82
C VAL A 278 -1.16 6.44 -35.03
N ILE A 279 0.10 6.82 -35.09
CA ILE A 279 1.22 5.92 -35.36
C ILE A 279 2.31 6.28 -34.35
N PHE A 280 2.73 5.28 -33.58
CA PHE A 280 3.88 5.38 -32.68
C PHE A 280 5.00 4.53 -33.25
N GLU A 281 6.20 5.11 -33.36
CA GLU A 281 7.38 4.40 -33.84
C GLU A 281 8.47 4.49 -32.78
N GLU A 282 9.21 3.41 -32.57
CA GLU A 282 10.38 3.36 -31.69
C GLU A 282 11.67 3.17 -32.52
N ASN A 283 12.71 3.93 -32.20
CA ASN A 283 14.02 3.79 -32.82
C ASN A 283 14.94 2.83 -32.03
N GLU A 284 16.14 2.58 -32.55
CA GLU A 284 17.13 1.70 -31.90
C GLU A 284 17.61 2.20 -30.52
N GLU A 285 17.44 3.50 -30.23
CA GLU A 285 17.76 4.10 -28.93
C GLU A 285 16.61 3.97 -27.91
N GLY A 286 15.48 3.36 -28.29
CA GLY A 286 14.30 3.23 -27.43
C GLY A 286 13.48 4.52 -27.30
N LYS A 287 13.74 5.52 -28.16
CA LYS A 287 12.95 6.75 -28.22
C LYS A 287 11.73 6.53 -29.11
N ILE A 288 10.62 7.17 -28.75
CA ILE A 288 9.34 7.04 -29.45
C ILE A 288 9.03 8.34 -30.19
N ARG A 289 8.49 8.23 -31.41
CA ARG A 289 7.96 9.35 -32.21
C ARG A 289 6.47 9.17 -32.44
N TYR A 290 5.73 10.28 -32.49
CA TYR A 290 4.30 10.33 -32.77
C TYR A 290 4.02 10.88 -34.17
N LEU A 291 3.18 10.19 -34.92
CA LEU A 291 2.67 10.62 -36.22
C LEU A 291 1.16 10.38 -36.26
N PHE A 292 0.46 11.09 -37.15
CA PHE A 292 -0.98 10.92 -37.32
C PHE A 292 -1.41 11.09 -38.79
N GLU A 293 -2.54 10.49 -39.14
CA GLU A 293 -3.28 10.67 -40.38
C GLU A 293 -4.71 11.12 -40.03
N GLY A 294 -5.19 12.22 -40.64
CA GLY A 294 -6.47 12.84 -40.25
C GLY A 294 -6.28 13.91 -39.19
N GLU A 295 -7.05 13.86 -38.10
CA GLU A 295 -6.91 14.79 -36.97
C GLU A 295 -5.83 14.34 -35.97
N ASP A 296 -5.12 15.30 -35.39
CA ASP A 296 -4.23 15.06 -34.25
C ASP A 296 -5.06 14.90 -32.98
N VAL A 297 -5.56 13.68 -32.76
CA VAL A 297 -6.47 13.32 -31.67
C VAL A 297 -5.90 13.51 -30.26
N PHE A 298 -4.57 13.54 -30.12
CA PHE A 298 -3.90 13.87 -28.86
C PHE A 298 -3.46 15.33 -28.77
N ASN A 299 -3.57 16.09 -29.85
CA ASN A 299 -3.15 17.49 -29.95
C ASN A 299 -1.66 17.75 -29.64
N TYR A 300 -0.79 16.75 -29.72
CA TYR A 300 0.63 16.91 -29.34
C TYR A 300 1.36 17.94 -30.21
N TYR A 301 1.04 18.04 -31.50
CA TYR A 301 1.63 19.10 -32.36
C TYR A 301 1.12 20.49 -31.97
N GLY A 302 -0.14 20.58 -31.53
CA GLY A 302 -0.70 21.80 -30.94
C GLY A 302 -0.03 22.19 -29.63
N ASP A 303 0.42 21.20 -28.86
CA ASP A 303 1.16 21.35 -27.60
C ASP A 303 2.67 21.60 -27.79
N GLY A 304 3.14 21.71 -29.05
CA GLY A 304 4.50 22.13 -29.39
C GLY A 304 5.44 21.04 -29.92
N TYR A 305 4.98 19.79 -30.02
CA TYR A 305 5.75 18.69 -30.61
C TYR A 305 6.08 18.93 -32.09
N GLN A 306 7.30 18.63 -32.55
CA GLN A 306 7.74 18.86 -33.94
C GLN A 306 8.10 17.58 -34.71
N GLY A 307 7.69 16.41 -34.22
CA GLY A 307 7.97 15.12 -34.88
C GLY A 307 9.34 14.54 -34.54
N GLU A 308 10.01 15.03 -33.49
CA GLU A 308 11.27 14.50 -32.99
C GLU A 308 11.12 13.15 -32.25
N TRP A 309 12.24 12.44 -32.12
CA TRP A 309 12.33 11.21 -31.32
C TRP A 309 12.58 11.57 -29.86
N LEU A 310 11.67 11.19 -28.97
CA LEU A 310 11.74 11.52 -27.54
C LEU A 310 11.81 10.26 -26.68
N THR A 311 12.56 10.33 -25.59
CA THR A 311 12.54 9.33 -24.51
C THR A 311 11.22 9.39 -23.73
N ASP A 312 10.92 8.33 -22.96
CA ASP A 312 9.74 8.26 -22.09
C ASP A 312 9.63 9.47 -21.15
N SER A 313 10.75 9.97 -20.62
CA SER A 313 10.79 11.17 -19.76
C SER A 313 10.58 12.47 -20.52
N GLU A 314 11.15 12.60 -21.72
CA GLU A 314 10.95 13.79 -22.56
C GLU A 314 9.49 13.89 -23.02
N TRP A 315 8.85 12.76 -23.33
CA TRP A 315 7.41 12.71 -23.62
C TRP A 315 6.55 13.19 -22.46
N LEU A 316 6.83 12.73 -21.24
CA LEU A 316 6.13 13.21 -20.05
C LEU A 316 6.37 14.71 -19.86
N SER A 317 7.60 15.19 -19.96
CA SER A 317 7.92 16.61 -19.79
C SER A 317 7.18 17.50 -20.79
N LEU A 318 7.10 17.08 -22.07
CA LEU A 318 6.40 17.79 -23.13
C LEU A 318 4.87 17.81 -22.94
N THR A 319 4.29 16.72 -22.45
CA THR A 319 2.83 16.50 -22.48
C THR A 319 2.17 16.53 -21.10
N LYS A 320 2.91 16.87 -20.03
CA LYS A 320 2.41 16.85 -18.64
C LYS A 320 1.16 17.70 -18.39
N GLU A 321 0.96 18.77 -19.16
CA GLU A 321 -0.21 19.65 -19.07
C GLU A 321 -1.28 19.34 -20.13
N SER A 322 -1.03 18.37 -21.01
CA SER A 322 -1.98 17.93 -22.02
C SER A 322 -3.10 17.10 -21.40
N ARG A 323 -4.22 16.98 -22.12
CA ARG A 323 -5.30 16.04 -21.78
C ARG A 323 -4.79 14.59 -21.79
N PHE A 324 -3.76 14.28 -22.57
CA PHE A 324 -3.26 12.92 -22.75
C PHE A 324 -1.78 12.82 -22.35
N PRO A 325 -1.43 12.96 -21.07
CA PRO A 325 -0.04 13.00 -20.64
C PRO A 325 0.68 11.68 -20.96
N ALA A 326 1.68 11.76 -21.83
CA ALA A 326 2.50 10.67 -22.36
C ALA A 326 1.70 9.38 -22.70
N ALA A 327 0.48 9.53 -23.20
CA ALA A 327 -0.42 8.40 -23.44
C ALA A 327 0.22 7.37 -24.39
N LEU A 328 0.97 7.85 -25.40
CA LEU A 328 1.67 6.99 -26.34
C LEU A 328 2.71 6.08 -25.67
N VAL A 329 3.43 6.56 -24.66
CA VAL A 329 4.42 5.76 -23.92
C VAL A 329 3.70 4.67 -23.15
N ASN A 330 2.64 5.05 -22.43
CA ASN A 330 1.80 4.12 -21.66
C ASN A 330 1.24 2.98 -22.55
N ILE A 331 0.68 3.32 -23.71
CA ILE A 331 0.12 2.36 -24.67
C ILE A 331 1.21 1.50 -25.32
N PHE A 332 2.30 2.12 -25.77
CA PHE A 332 3.39 1.43 -26.46
C PHE A 332 4.06 0.41 -25.54
N ARG A 333 4.37 0.81 -24.30
CA ARG A 333 4.98 -0.07 -23.30
C ARG A 333 4.01 -1.18 -22.87
N LEU A 334 2.71 -0.91 -22.77
CA LEU A 334 1.70 -1.95 -22.51
C LEU A 334 1.65 -2.99 -23.64
N LEU A 335 1.59 -2.57 -24.90
CA LEU A 335 1.60 -3.49 -26.05
C LEU A 335 2.95 -4.22 -26.25
N ALA A 336 4.02 -3.77 -25.59
CA ALA A 336 5.29 -4.50 -25.51
C ALA A 336 5.25 -5.64 -24.47
N ASN A 337 4.27 -5.66 -23.56
CA ASN A 337 4.10 -6.73 -22.59
C ASN A 337 3.61 -8.02 -23.26
N LYS A 338 4.24 -9.15 -22.92
CA LYS A 338 3.89 -10.47 -23.48
C LYS A 338 2.44 -10.93 -23.19
N ASN A 339 1.84 -10.40 -22.12
CA ASN A 339 0.48 -10.75 -21.71
C ASN A 339 -0.58 -9.81 -22.29
N ALA A 340 -0.19 -8.73 -22.98
CA ALA A 340 -1.13 -7.79 -23.59
C ALA A 340 -1.97 -8.46 -24.69
N GLY A 341 -3.15 -7.91 -24.93
CA GLY A 341 -4.02 -8.31 -26.03
C GLY A 341 -3.41 -7.99 -27.40
N ASP A 342 -3.96 -8.58 -28.46
CA ASP A 342 -3.58 -8.21 -29.82
C ASP A 342 -4.08 -6.80 -30.18
N ILE A 343 -5.19 -6.41 -29.54
CA ILE A 343 -5.72 -5.06 -29.58
C ILE A 343 -5.92 -4.61 -28.13
N VAL A 344 -5.50 -3.39 -27.82
CA VAL A 344 -5.77 -2.68 -26.56
C VAL A 344 -6.77 -1.56 -26.86
N VAL A 345 -7.88 -1.53 -26.13
CA VAL A 345 -8.90 -0.48 -26.27
C VAL A 345 -8.83 0.52 -25.13
N VAL A 346 -9.17 1.78 -25.42
CA VAL A 346 -9.23 2.86 -24.43
C VAL A 346 -10.63 3.46 -24.44
N VAL A 347 -11.15 3.67 -23.23
CA VAL A 347 -12.40 4.40 -22.98
C VAL A 347 -12.05 5.52 -22.02
N ASN A 348 -12.17 6.76 -22.48
CA ASN A 348 -11.85 7.94 -21.72
C ASN A 348 -13.11 8.58 -21.11
N PRO A 349 -12.98 9.25 -19.96
CA PRO A 349 -14.02 10.12 -19.42
C PRO A 349 -14.51 11.13 -20.50
N PRO A 350 -15.83 11.42 -20.58
CA PRO A 350 -16.92 11.10 -19.64
C PRO A 350 -17.56 9.70 -19.81
N LYS A 351 -16.94 8.79 -20.58
CA LYS A 351 -17.47 7.44 -20.78
C LYS A 351 -17.00 6.50 -19.67
N ILE A 352 -17.87 5.57 -19.28
CA ILE A 352 -17.54 4.48 -18.37
C ILE A 352 -17.80 3.13 -18.99
N ILE A 353 -17.02 2.16 -18.56
CA ILE A 353 -17.24 0.76 -18.90
C ILE A 353 -18.23 0.13 -17.92
N ASP A 354 -19.09 -0.75 -18.44
CA ASP A 354 -20.01 -1.52 -17.61
C ASP A 354 -19.22 -2.53 -16.76
N THR A 355 -19.40 -2.45 -15.45
CA THR A 355 -18.79 -3.39 -14.50
C THR A 355 -19.91 -4.12 -13.75
N LYS A 356 -19.65 -5.36 -13.33
CA LYS A 356 -20.63 -6.17 -12.57
C LYS A 356 -21.10 -5.50 -11.27
N LEU A 357 -20.38 -4.49 -10.80
CA LEU A 357 -20.63 -3.76 -9.56
C LEU A 357 -21.37 -2.43 -9.79
N GLY A 358 -21.65 -2.04 -11.04
CA GLY A 358 -22.44 -0.85 -11.36
C GLY A 358 -21.79 0.44 -10.90
N TYR A 359 -20.54 0.67 -11.32
CA TYR A 359 -19.75 1.80 -10.85
C TYR A 359 -20.29 3.16 -11.31
N SER A 360 -20.24 4.14 -10.41
CA SER A 360 -20.60 5.54 -10.63
C SER A 360 -19.39 6.42 -11.01
N ALA A 361 -18.19 5.92 -10.77
CA ALA A 361 -16.90 6.56 -11.02
C ALA A 361 -15.93 5.54 -11.63
N ASN A 362 -14.94 5.97 -12.42
CA ASN A 362 -13.95 5.06 -13.02
C ASN A 362 -12.63 5.78 -13.34
N HIS A 363 -11.59 5.01 -13.65
CA HIS A 363 -10.22 5.48 -13.93
C HIS A 363 -9.55 4.64 -15.03
N HIS A 364 -10.30 4.34 -16.10
CA HIS A 364 -9.94 3.35 -17.13
C HIS A 364 -9.33 3.97 -18.40
N GLY A 365 -9.21 5.29 -18.48
CA GLY A 365 -8.72 6.02 -19.63
C GLY A 365 -7.22 6.29 -19.60
N VAL A 366 -6.77 7.07 -20.58
CA VAL A 366 -5.40 7.61 -20.69
C VAL A 366 -5.35 9.12 -20.48
N THR A 367 -6.41 9.70 -19.90
CA THR A 367 -6.51 11.13 -19.64
C THR A 367 -5.77 11.55 -18.38
N GLU A 368 -5.53 12.85 -18.25
CA GLU A 368 -4.96 13.48 -17.06
C GLU A 368 -5.78 13.18 -15.80
N THR A 369 -7.11 13.13 -15.90
CA THR A 369 -7.99 12.84 -14.75
C THR A 369 -7.84 11.42 -14.21
N ASP A 370 -7.41 10.48 -15.05
CA ASP A 370 -7.33 9.05 -14.74
C ASP A 370 -5.91 8.62 -14.37
N LEU A 371 -4.87 9.26 -14.92
CA LEU A 371 -3.47 8.82 -14.73
C LEU A 371 -2.57 9.84 -14.05
N LEU A 372 -2.91 11.13 -14.05
CA LEU A 372 -2.06 12.16 -13.45
C LEU A 372 -2.42 12.35 -11.97
N VAL A 373 -1.42 12.23 -11.11
CA VAL A 373 -1.56 12.28 -9.66
C VAL A 373 -0.44 13.10 -9.02
N PRO A 374 -0.74 13.88 -7.97
CA PRO A 374 0.31 14.62 -7.26
C PRO A 374 1.10 13.68 -6.35
N ILE A 375 2.41 13.96 -6.21
CA ILE A 375 3.29 13.30 -5.24
C ILE A 375 3.80 14.37 -4.28
N LEU A 376 3.45 14.25 -3.01
CA LEU A 376 3.85 15.17 -1.95
C LEU A 376 4.98 14.57 -1.14
N LEU A 377 6.05 15.34 -0.96
CA LEU A 377 7.30 14.90 -0.36
C LEU A 377 7.69 15.83 0.78
N ARG A 378 8.04 15.28 1.94
CA ARG A 378 8.61 16.04 3.07
C ARG A 378 9.68 15.22 3.76
N GLY A 379 10.91 15.74 3.85
CA GLY A 379 11.98 15.06 4.55
C GLY A 379 13.36 15.33 3.96
N LYS A 380 14.39 15.17 4.80
CA LYS A 380 15.77 15.46 4.42
C LYS A 380 16.27 14.56 3.28
N ASP A 381 15.86 13.30 3.25
CA ASP A 381 16.33 12.29 2.29
C ASP A 381 15.52 12.33 0.98
N LEU A 382 14.57 13.27 0.87
CA LEU A 382 13.72 13.50 -0.31
C LEU A 382 14.07 14.80 -1.05
N LYS A 383 14.97 15.63 -0.51
CA LYS A 383 15.27 16.96 -1.04
C LYS A 383 15.83 16.95 -2.47
N HIS A 384 16.48 15.86 -2.88
CA HIS A 384 16.98 15.69 -4.24
C HIS A 384 15.87 15.50 -5.29
N LEU A 385 14.61 15.42 -4.86
CA LEU A 385 13.43 15.39 -5.72
C LEU A 385 12.65 16.72 -5.72
N TYR A 386 13.09 17.73 -4.95
CA TYR A 386 12.34 18.97 -4.74
C TYR A 386 12.39 19.95 -5.93
N ASP A 387 13.22 19.65 -6.92
CA ASP A 387 13.35 20.40 -8.16
C ASP A 387 12.54 19.78 -9.31
N ARG A 388 11.85 18.65 -9.06
CA ARG A 388 11.08 17.96 -10.08
C ARG A 388 9.65 18.49 -10.17
N GLU A 389 9.19 18.73 -11.38
CA GLU A 389 7.78 19.02 -11.66
C GLU A 389 7.00 17.77 -12.09
N GLU A 390 7.68 16.82 -12.73
CA GLU A 390 7.10 15.57 -13.23
C GLU A 390 7.87 14.32 -12.81
N MET A 391 7.17 13.19 -12.78
CA MET A 391 7.76 11.88 -12.51
C MET A 391 6.86 10.76 -13.03
N TRP A 392 7.46 9.75 -13.65
CA TRP A 392 6.78 8.46 -13.83
C TRP A 392 6.61 7.79 -12.47
N LEU A 393 5.36 7.65 -12.01
CA LEU A 393 5.05 7.24 -10.64
C LEU A 393 5.70 5.90 -10.27
N HIS A 394 5.76 4.95 -11.20
CA HIS A 394 6.37 3.64 -10.98
C HIS A 394 7.84 3.73 -10.56
N THR A 395 8.54 4.84 -10.90
CA THR A 395 9.95 5.09 -10.53
C THR A 395 10.15 5.79 -9.19
N LEU A 396 9.07 6.14 -8.47
CA LEU A 396 9.14 6.95 -7.25
C LEU A 396 10.07 6.34 -6.20
N PHE A 397 9.93 5.05 -5.90
CA PHE A 397 10.71 4.42 -4.84
C PHE A 397 12.15 4.18 -5.24
N THR A 398 12.40 3.76 -6.48
CA THR A 398 13.76 3.56 -6.99
C THR A 398 14.54 4.88 -7.17
N SER A 399 13.83 6.00 -7.23
CA SER A 399 14.42 7.35 -7.23
C SER A 399 14.88 7.82 -5.85
N ILE A 400 14.68 7.04 -4.79
CA ILE A 400 15.04 7.40 -3.40
C ILE A 400 16.09 6.40 -2.89
N PRO A 401 17.39 6.72 -2.98
CA PRO A 401 18.47 5.77 -2.63
C PRO A 401 18.45 5.26 -1.20
N ALA A 402 17.90 6.05 -0.26
CA ALA A 402 17.81 5.69 1.15
C ALA A 402 16.59 4.81 1.48
N LEU A 403 15.63 4.68 0.56
CA LEU A 403 14.44 3.87 0.77
C LEU A 403 14.75 2.41 0.40
N ASN A 404 14.61 1.52 1.37
CA ASN A 404 14.78 0.08 1.18
C ASN A 404 13.60 -0.69 1.80
N PHE A 405 13.05 -1.62 1.03
CA PHE A 405 11.97 -2.51 1.47
C PHE A 405 12.47 -3.89 1.93
N ASP A 406 13.76 -4.17 1.77
CA ASP A 406 14.38 -5.41 2.24
C ASP A 406 14.62 -5.36 3.76
N ASN A 407 14.29 -6.45 4.43
CA ASN A 407 14.49 -6.62 5.88
C ASN A 407 13.89 -5.48 6.72
N ILE A 408 12.74 -4.96 6.31
CA ILE A 408 12.01 -3.91 7.06
C ILE A 408 11.48 -4.45 8.40
N GLU A 409 11.27 -5.76 8.49
CA GLU A 409 10.93 -6.43 9.74
C GLU A 409 12.12 -6.46 10.71
N PRO A 410 11.87 -6.37 12.04
CA PRO A 410 12.93 -6.54 13.02
C PRO A 410 13.49 -7.96 12.94
N GLU A 411 14.76 -8.15 13.33
CA GLU A 411 15.39 -9.49 13.36
C GLU A 411 14.63 -10.47 14.28
N ARG A 412 14.04 -9.96 15.36
CA ARG A 412 13.28 -10.70 16.38
C ARG A 412 12.24 -9.83 17.08
N GLU A 413 11.31 -10.47 17.78
CA GLU A 413 10.47 -9.77 18.76
C GLU A 413 11.31 -9.33 19.97
N LYS A 414 10.84 -8.33 20.72
CA LYS A 414 11.52 -7.91 21.95
C LYS A 414 11.47 -9.05 22.98
N ASN A 415 12.61 -9.33 23.59
CA ASN A 415 12.59 -10.20 24.78
C ASN A 415 11.94 -9.42 25.91
N SER A 416 11.31 -10.14 26.83
CA SER A 416 10.71 -9.49 27.98
C SER A 416 10.75 -10.33 29.24
N PHE A 417 10.74 -9.63 30.37
CA PHE A 417 10.55 -10.19 31.69
C PHE A 417 9.46 -9.41 32.39
N SER A 418 8.39 -10.10 32.79
CA SER A 418 7.23 -9.53 33.45
C SER A 418 7.13 -10.09 34.86
N CYS A 419 6.80 -9.24 35.83
CA CYS A 419 6.43 -9.68 37.18
C CYS A 419 5.15 -8.97 37.62
N TRP A 420 4.31 -9.66 38.38
CA TRP A 420 3.05 -9.12 38.88
C TRP A 420 2.72 -9.63 40.29
N GLY A 421 1.89 -8.86 40.99
CA GLY A 421 1.32 -9.21 42.28
C GLY A 421 -0.18 -8.91 42.33
N SER A 422 -0.86 -9.50 43.32
CA SER A 422 -2.28 -9.26 43.57
C SER A 422 -2.49 -8.19 44.64
N VAL A 423 -3.60 -7.46 44.53
CA VAL A 423 -4.11 -6.56 45.58
C VAL A 423 -5.03 -7.26 46.59
N ASN A 424 -5.48 -8.48 46.31
CA ASN A 424 -6.22 -9.33 47.26
C ASN A 424 -5.28 -10.34 47.93
N GLU A 425 -5.47 -10.56 49.24
CA GLU A 425 -4.62 -11.38 50.13
C GLU A 425 -4.53 -12.87 49.73
N ASP A 426 -5.46 -13.38 48.92
CA ASP A 426 -5.55 -14.81 48.53
C ASP A 426 -4.84 -15.17 47.20
N TYR A 427 -4.09 -14.25 46.58
CA TYR A 427 -3.51 -14.46 45.25
C TYR A 427 -1.99 -14.21 45.22
N TYR A 428 -1.28 -15.17 44.63
CA TYR A 428 0.17 -15.21 44.56
C TYR A 428 0.76 -14.26 43.50
N SER A 429 1.99 -13.83 43.73
CA SER A 429 2.84 -13.17 42.74
C SER A 429 3.25 -14.16 41.64
N GLY A 430 3.46 -13.65 40.44
CA GLY A 430 3.94 -14.46 39.31
C GLY A 430 4.96 -13.71 38.48
N PHE A 431 5.59 -14.44 37.56
CA PHE A 431 6.49 -13.88 36.58
C PHE A 431 6.38 -14.60 35.23
N GLU A 432 6.78 -13.91 34.17
CA GLU A 432 6.89 -14.46 32.82
C GLU A 432 8.20 -14.00 32.18
N LEU A 433 8.94 -14.95 31.61
CA LEU A 433 10.08 -14.69 30.74
C LEU A 433 9.69 -15.03 29.30
N SER A 434 9.86 -14.08 28.39
CA SER A 434 9.54 -14.21 26.98
C SER A 434 10.81 -13.97 26.15
N LEU A 435 11.19 -14.94 25.33
CA LEU A 435 12.37 -14.90 24.48
C LEU A 435 12.00 -15.12 23.02
N SER A 436 12.53 -14.28 22.14
CA SER A 436 12.28 -14.38 20.70
C SER A 436 13.53 -14.78 19.94
N PRO A 437 13.57 -15.99 19.35
CA PRO A 437 14.72 -16.42 18.55
C PRO A 437 14.76 -15.73 17.18
N ALA A 438 13.60 -15.33 16.66
CA ALA A 438 13.43 -14.71 15.36
C ALA A 438 12.09 -13.96 15.30
N TYR A 439 11.93 -13.09 14.30
CA TYR A 439 10.69 -12.35 14.12
C TYR A 439 9.48 -13.28 14.05
N ARG A 440 8.37 -12.89 14.70
CA ARG A 440 7.13 -13.67 14.81
C ARG A 440 7.19 -14.92 15.66
N TRP A 441 8.34 -15.24 16.24
CA TRP A 441 8.48 -16.36 17.16
C TRP A 441 8.63 -15.87 18.58
N ASN A 442 7.93 -16.53 19.50
CA ASN A 442 8.06 -16.26 20.91
C ASN A 442 8.07 -17.57 21.69
N ILE A 443 8.96 -17.65 22.67
CA ILE A 443 9.06 -18.74 23.64
C ILE A 443 8.85 -18.11 25.00
N ALA A 444 7.85 -18.57 25.73
CA ALA A 444 7.52 -18.01 27.03
C ALA A 444 7.53 -19.09 28.11
N LEU A 445 8.00 -18.68 29.29
CA LEU A 445 8.00 -19.44 30.52
C LEU A 445 7.28 -18.59 31.56
N SER A 446 6.18 -19.08 32.11
CA SER A 446 5.43 -18.40 33.16
C SER A 446 5.35 -19.23 34.43
N TYR A 447 5.40 -18.55 35.56
CA TYR A 447 5.12 -19.09 36.87
C TYR A 447 4.03 -18.24 37.53
N ASP A 448 2.96 -18.90 37.99
CA ASP A 448 1.83 -18.27 38.64
C ASP A 448 1.30 -19.18 39.75
N ALA A 449 1.47 -18.76 41.01
CA ALA A 449 1.17 -19.57 42.19
C ALA A 449 1.91 -20.93 42.22
N ASP A 450 1.26 -21.99 41.74
CA ASP A 450 1.77 -23.36 41.70
C ASP A 450 1.76 -23.96 40.28
N SER A 451 1.41 -23.16 39.27
CA SER A 451 1.43 -23.58 37.85
C SER A 451 2.69 -23.06 37.16
N TYR A 452 3.36 -23.97 36.45
CA TYR A 452 4.47 -23.65 35.56
C TYR A 452 4.04 -23.93 34.13
N LYS A 453 4.20 -22.94 33.24
CA LYS A 453 3.88 -23.11 31.83
C LYS A 453 5.09 -22.77 30.99
N GLY A 454 5.33 -23.58 29.97
CA GLY A 454 6.23 -23.26 28.89
C GLY A 454 5.51 -23.42 27.57
N TRP A 455 5.57 -22.41 26.71
CA TRP A 455 5.00 -22.52 25.37
C TRP A 455 5.85 -21.83 24.34
N PHE A 456 5.67 -22.26 23.09
CA PHE A 456 6.12 -21.51 21.93
C PHE A 456 4.89 -21.06 21.16
N GLU A 457 4.95 -19.86 20.60
CA GLU A 457 3.89 -19.30 19.77
C GLU A 457 4.46 -18.60 18.55
N TYR A 458 3.62 -18.54 17.52
CA TYR A 458 3.91 -17.91 16.26
C TYR A 458 2.82 -16.90 15.93
N ASP A 459 3.22 -15.73 15.45
CA ASP A 459 2.31 -14.71 14.94
C ASP A 459 1.79 -15.16 13.58
N VAL A 460 0.55 -15.68 13.56
CA VAL A 460 -0.14 -16.19 12.38
C VAL A 460 -0.76 -15.07 11.55
N TYR A 461 -1.20 -13.98 12.18
CA TYR A 461 -1.74 -12.80 11.50
C TYR A 461 -1.30 -11.51 12.18
N SER A 462 -0.90 -10.50 11.40
CA SER A 462 -0.56 -9.19 11.93
C SER A 462 -1.01 -8.08 10.98
N SER A 463 -1.63 -7.06 11.55
CA SER A 463 -1.88 -5.75 10.96
C SER A 463 -1.14 -4.67 11.75
N TYR A 464 -1.42 -3.40 11.47
CA TYR A 464 -0.98 -2.30 12.33
C TYR A 464 -1.74 -2.19 13.65
N VAL A 465 -2.84 -2.92 13.83
CA VAL A 465 -3.70 -2.83 15.02
C VAL A 465 -3.77 -4.16 15.76
N ILE A 466 -3.83 -5.27 15.03
CA ILE A 466 -4.14 -6.59 15.58
C ILE A 466 -3.00 -7.55 15.28
N ARG A 467 -2.62 -8.37 16.27
CA ARG A 467 -1.83 -9.58 16.05
C ARG A 467 -2.56 -10.79 16.61
N LEU A 468 -2.54 -11.89 15.88
CA LEU A 468 -3.03 -13.19 16.32
C LEU A 468 -1.84 -14.12 16.43
N TRP A 469 -1.67 -14.66 17.63
CA TRP A 469 -0.65 -15.63 17.98
C TRP A 469 -1.31 -16.98 18.19
N ALA A 470 -0.67 -18.04 17.73
CA ALA A 470 -1.06 -19.41 17.99
C ALA A 470 0.17 -20.23 18.38
N GLY A 471 0.03 -21.12 19.35
CA GLY A 471 1.15 -21.83 19.93
C GLY A 471 0.74 -23.10 20.64
N VAL A 472 1.72 -23.90 21.02
CA VAL A 472 1.51 -25.07 21.89
C VAL A 472 2.53 -25.05 23.02
N GLY A 473 2.16 -25.67 24.12
CA GLY A 473 2.99 -25.69 25.32
C GLY A 473 2.70 -26.86 26.22
N LEU A 474 3.39 -26.86 27.35
CA LEU A 474 3.20 -27.80 28.45
C LEU A 474 2.89 -27.00 29.71
N GLU A 475 1.83 -27.39 30.40
CA GLU A 475 1.49 -26.89 31.73
C GLU A 475 1.80 -27.97 32.76
N HIS A 476 2.44 -27.58 33.85
CA HIS A 476 2.67 -28.41 35.01
C HIS A 476 1.82 -27.93 36.19
N GLN A 477 0.93 -28.80 36.66
CA GLN A 477 0.16 -28.60 37.89
C GLN A 477 0.15 -29.92 38.69
N LEU A 478 0.44 -29.86 39.99
CA LEU A 478 0.29 -30.98 40.94
C LEU A 478 0.88 -32.31 40.42
N ASP A 479 2.16 -32.29 40.01
CA ASP A 479 2.94 -33.43 39.50
C ASP A 479 2.55 -33.98 38.10
N ASN A 480 1.61 -33.35 37.38
CA ASN A 480 1.23 -33.74 36.01
C ASN A 480 1.63 -32.71 34.97
N PHE A 481 2.14 -33.19 33.83
CA PHE A 481 2.36 -32.37 32.63
C PHE A 481 1.24 -32.60 31.62
N ASP A 482 0.60 -31.52 31.18
CA ASP A 482 -0.47 -31.58 30.19
C ASP A 482 -0.13 -30.68 28.99
N PRO A 483 -0.04 -31.23 27.77
CA PRO A 483 0.13 -30.42 26.58
C PRO A 483 -1.14 -29.59 26.30
N PHE A 484 -0.92 -28.36 25.84
CA PHE A 484 -2.02 -27.45 25.50
C PHE A 484 -1.79 -26.74 24.17
N LEU A 485 -2.90 -26.31 23.55
CA LEU A 485 -2.92 -25.34 22.46
C LEU A 485 -3.26 -23.97 23.06
N ASN A 486 -2.54 -22.93 22.66
CA ASN A 486 -2.75 -21.55 23.08
C ASN A 486 -3.02 -20.64 21.87
N THR A 487 -3.88 -19.66 22.08
CA THR A 487 -4.12 -18.57 21.14
C THR A 487 -4.11 -17.25 21.88
N ARG A 488 -3.52 -16.21 21.30
CA ARG A 488 -3.47 -14.87 21.89
C ARG A 488 -3.78 -13.80 20.84
N LEU A 489 -4.77 -12.98 21.15
CA LEU A 489 -5.14 -11.77 20.43
C LEU A 489 -4.46 -10.59 21.11
N GLN A 490 -3.61 -9.89 20.38
CA GLN A 490 -3.01 -8.63 20.77
C GLN A 490 -3.67 -7.50 19.96
N MET A 491 -4.08 -6.43 20.63
CA MET A 491 -4.57 -5.21 20.01
C MET A 491 -3.78 -4.01 20.51
N ASP A 492 -3.22 -3.23 19.60
CA ASP A 492 -2.40 -2.06 19.90
C ASP A 492 -3.19 -0.76 19.65
N PHE A 493 -3.10 0.20 20.58
CA PHE A 493 -3.76 1.52 20.56
C PHE A 493 -2.79 2.59 21.10
N GLY A 494 -1.77 2.92 20.30
CA GLY A 494 -0.63 3.74 20.68
C GLY A 494 0.14 3.03 21.80
N LYS A 495 0.32 3.73 22.93
CA LYS A 495 0.99 3.19 24.12
C LYS A 495 0.18 2.17 24.91
N ILE A 496 -1.08 1.92 24.54
CA ILE A 496 -1.94 0.95 25.22
C ILE A 496 -2.03 -0.30 24.37
N GLN A 497 -1.76 -1.44 24.97
CA GLN A 497 -1.93 -2.75 24.35
C GLN A 497 -2.94 -3.56 25.18
N PHE A 498 -3.85 -4.24 24.50
CA PHE A 498 -4.73 -5.23 25.09
C PHE A 498 -4.33 -6.62 24.62
N ASN A 499 -4.07 -7.55 25.53
CA ASN A 499 -3.88 -8.95 25.19
C ASN A 499 -4.97 -9.82 25.81
N TYR A 500 -5.53 -10.69 24.99
CA TYR A 500 -6.51 -11.69 25.39
C TYR A 500 -6.08 -13.06 24.87
N GLY A 501 -5.89 -14.01 25.77
CA GLY A 501 -5.44 -15.37 25.46
C GLY A 501 -6.41 -16.43 25.95
N ARG A 502 -6.51 -17.50 25.18
CA ARG A 502 -7.20 -18.73 25.59
C ARG A 502 -6.33 -19.93 25.32
N GLN A 503 -6.37 -20.89 26.24
CA GLN A 503 -5.76 -22.20 26.06
C GLN A 503 -6.79 -23.32 26.14
N VAL A 504 -6.44 -24.46 25.56
CA VAL A 504 -7.16 -25.72 25.74
C VAL A 504 -6.15 -26.84 25.95
N ASN A 505 -6.36 -27.62 27.00
CA ASN A 505 -5.51 -28.76 27.31
C ASN A 505 -5.93 -29.97 26.48
N PHE A 506 -4.95 -30.80 26.08
CA PHE A 506 -5.21 -31.95 25.20
C PHE A 506 -5.97 -33.05 25.94
N SER A 507 -5.78 -33.15 27.26
CA SER A 507 -6.58 -34.00 28.12
C SER A 507 -8.08 -33.63 28.12
N ASN A 508 -8.42 -32.37 27.79
CA ASN A 508 -9.79 -31.86 27.80
C ASN A 508 -10.04 -30.84 26.67
N TRP A 509 -10.05 -31.32 25.42
CA TRP A 509 -10.19 -30.50 24.20
C TRP A 509 -11.47 -29.64 24.11
N LYS A 510 -12.47 -29.90 24.96
CA LYS A 510 -13.75 -29.18 24.93
C LYS A 510 -13.75 -27.94 25.82
N ASP A 511 -12.79 -27.80 26.73
CA ASP A 511 -12.77 -26.74 27.74
C ASP A 511 -11.70 -25.68 27.43
N TRP A 512 -12.10 -24.63 26.72
CA TRP A 512 -11.23 -23.50 26.43
C TRP A 512 -11.23 -22.51 27.60
N GLN A 513 -10.10 -22.39 28.28
CA GLN A 513 -9.94 -21.53 29.45
C GLN A 513 -9.25 -20.22 29.08
N GLU A 514 -9.68 -19.11 29.69
CA GLU A 514 -8.96 -17.84 29.63
C GLU A 514 -7.62 -18.03 30.36
N ASN A 515 -6.50 -17.79 29.68
CA ASN A 515 -5.18 -17.87 30.30
C ASN A 515 -4.50 -16.51 30.43
N ARG A 516 -4.98 -15.50 29.68
CA ARG A 516 -4.43 -14.16 29.67
C ARG A 516 -5.52 -13.14 29.39
N LYS A 517 -5.56 -12.10 30.20
CA LYS A 517 -6.36 -10.90 29.96
C LYS A 517 -5.66 -9.73 30.61
N GLU A 518 -4.97 -8.94 29.80
CA GLU A 518 -4.09 -7.88 30.28
C GLU A 518 -4.23 -6.61 29.46
N ILE A 519 -4.10 -5.48 30.14
CA ILE A 519 -3.88 -4.16 29.55
C ILE A 519 -2.47 -3.73 29.92
N THR A 520 -1.66 -3.44 28.92
CA THR A 520 -0.29 -2.98 29.05
C THR A 520 -0.22 -1.51 28.65
N TYR A 521 0.38 -0.68 29.48
CA TYR A 521 0.70 0.71 29.19
C TYR A 521 2.21 0.87 29.05
N GLN A 522 2.67 1.18 27.85
CA GLN A 522 4.08 1.42 27.55
C GLN A 522 4.52 2.78 28.13
N ILE A 523 5.37 2.72 29.15
CA ILE A 523 5.96 3.92 29.75
C ILE A 523 7.05 4.45 28.83
N ASN A 524 7.91 3.52 28.34
CA ASN A 524 8.96 3.75 27.34
C ASN A 524 9.31 2.43 26.65
N ASP A 525 10.30 2.45 25.76
CA ASP A 525 10.68 1.31 24.89
C ASP A 525 11.14 0.06 25.64
N ARG A 526 11.48 0.20 26.92
CA ARG A 526 12.03 -0.85 27.79
C ARG A 526 11.16 -1.17 29.00
N LEU A 527 10.12 -0.39 29.30
CA LEU A 527 9.32 -0.55 30.50
C LEU A 527 7.84 -0.33 30.20
N SER A 528 7.03 -1.27 30.65
CA SER A 528 5.57 -1.14 30.66
C SER A 528 4.99 -1.45 32.04
N PHE A 529 3.83 -0.87 32.30
CA PHE A 529 2.96 -1.24 33.42
C PHE A 529 1.85 -2.16 32.91
N ASN A 530 1.55 -3.22 33.65
CA ASN A 530 0.53 -4.19 33.28
C ASN A 530 -0.57 -4.23 34.31
N TRP A 531 -1.80 -4.24 33.82
CA TRP A 531 -2.97 -4.62 34.57
C TRP A 531 -3.45 -5.98 34.04
N HIS A 532 -3.19 -7.03 34.81
CA HIS A 532 -3.74 -8.36 34.59
C HIS A 532 -5.12 -8.41 35.23
N ILE A 533 -6.14 -8.37 34.38
CA ILE A 533 -7.54 -8.18 34.79
C ILE A 533 -8.02 -9.42 35.56
N PRO A 534 -8.77 -9.24 36.68
CA PRO A 534 -9.23 -7.96 37.22
C PRO A 534 -8.31 -7.32 38.28
N ASN A 535 -7.47 -8.10 38.98
CA ASN A 535 -6.94 -7.68 40.29
C ASN A 535 -5.41 -7.78 40.44
N ARG A 536 -4.67 -7.91 39.34
CA ARG A 536 -3.21 -8.08 39.39
C ARG A 536 -2.51 -6.96 38.64
N PHE A 537 -1.45 -6.43 39.22
CA PHE A 537 -0.66 -5.35 38.63
C PHE A 537 0.81 -5.73 38.59
N GLY A 538 1.51 -5.27 37.56
CA GLY A 538 2.87 -5.67 37.31
C GLY A 538 3.63 -4.72 36.42
N PHE A 539 4.88 -5.08 36.16
CA PHE A 539 5.76 -4.37 35.24
C PHE A 539 6.40 -5.36 34.27
N THR A 540 6.63 -4.92 33.04
CA THR A 540 7.40 -5.67 32.04
C THR A 540 8.63 -4.87 31.64
N LEU A 541 9.78 -5.52 31.63
CA LEU A 541 11.03 -5.02 31.11
C LEU A 541 11.31 -5.63 29.74
N TYR A 542 11.73 -4.83 28.76
CA TYR A 542 12.09 -5.28 27.41
C TYR A 542 13.56 -5.01 27.07
N TRP A 543 14.18 -5.91 26.28
CA TRP A 543 15.55 -5.75 25.78
C TRP A 543 15.83 -6.44 24.44
#